data_AF-A0A521KFT3-F1
#
_entry.id   AF-A0A521KFT3-F1
#
_cell.length_a   1.000
_cell.length_b   1.000
_cell.length_c   1.000
_cell.angle_alpha   90.00
_cell.angle_beta   90.00
_cell.angle_gamma   90.00
#
_symmetry.space_group_name_H-M   'P 1'
#
loop_
_entity.id
_entity.type
_entity.pdbx_description
1 polymer ?
#
loop_
_entity_poly.entity_id
_entity_poly.type
_entity_poly.pdbx_seq_one_letter_code
_entity_poly.pdbx_strand_id
1 'polypeptide(L)'
;MGVAFGADLDRDGIPDPIVAEVTPARARSERLVLVSSVSGIALHSYPVTDVRRLRSIVDVNGDGTRDVLASAPAVELVLSGADLSLIQSVDVLTLTKPPNATDVAEIDGEFCLLGWIDLHCYETHEYEERLVCVSLESSTLRWEYSERGSDSSDSAVVTTCGDVDGDGVRDVLVGWPLFLSDAVHVHSGRNGALLRYDQRPFDHYGLAHFGTDVASLPDVDGDGVDDYATSDVQQGNQSPGRVHFVSGKTGAVLDSFGAVRLMSRGLAWL
;
A
#
# COMPACT_ATOMS: atom_id res chain seq x y z
N MET A 1 4.80 6.62 12.63
CA MET A 1 6.07 6.91 11.94
C MET A 1 6.59 5.58 11.42
N GLY A 2 6.67 5.41 10.10
CA GLY A 2 6.99 4.13 9.47
C GLY A 2 8.50 3.89 9.33
N VAL A 3 8.87 2.67 8.97
CA VAL A 3 10.22 2.26 8.55
C VAL A 3 10.10 1.77 7.11
N ALA A 4 11.00 2.21 6.24
CA ALA A 4 11.21 1.62 4.92
C ALA A 4 12.54 0.85 4.94
N PHE A 5 12.73 -0.03 3.97
CA PHE A 5 13.99 -0.74 3.74
C PHE A 5 14.50 -0.41 2.33
N GLY A 6 15.78 -0.09 2.23
CA GLY A 6 16.49 0.10 0.96
C GLY A 6 17.26 -1.15 0.54
N ALA A 7 18.35 -0.95 -0.20
CA ALA A 7 19.33 -2.00 -0.45
C ALA A 7 20.07 -2.41 0.83
N ASP A 8 20.71 -3.58 0.78
CA ASP A 8 21.83 -3.92 1.65
C ASP A 8 23.07 -3.14 1.16
N LEU A 9 23.34 -1.99 1.76
CA LEU A 9 24.38 -1.08 1.28
C LEU A 9 25.76 -1.38 1.85
N ASP A 10 25.81 -1.97 3.05
CA ASP A 10 27.09 -2.40 3.64
C ASP A 10 27.49 -3.83 3.25
N ARG A 11 26.64 -4.51 2.45
CA ARG A 11 26.84 -5.85 1.88
C ARG A 11 26.96 -6.92 2.97
N ASP A 12 26.24 -6.75 4.06
CA ASP A 12 26.19 -7.71 5.16
C ASP A 12 25.16 -8.84 4.94
N GLY A 13 24.39 -8.76 3.86
CA GLY A 13 23.31 -9.67 3.49
C GLY A 13 21.93 -9.26 4.02
N ILE A 14 21.80 -8.11 4.67
CA ILE A 14 20.59 -7.61 5.34
C ILE A 14 20.20 -6.25 4.75
N PRO A 15 18.97 -6.09 4.20
CA PRO A 15 18.49 -4.80 3.71
C PRO A 15 18.48 -3.72 4.80
N ASP A 16 19.00 -2.53 4.47
CA ASP A 16 19.21 -1.46 5.44
C ASP A 16 17.95 -0.63 5.70
N PRO A 17 17.58 -0.38 6.98
CA PRO A 17 16.42 0.43 7.31
C PRO A 17 16.64 1.92 7.00
N ILE A 18 15.58 2.52 6.49
CA ILE A 18 15.43 3.95 6.26
C ILE A 18 14.42 4.47 7.27
N VAL A 19 14.86 5.44 8.06
CA VAL A 19 14.09 6.03 9.15
C VAL A 19 14.01 7.54 8.98
N ALA A 20 12.87 8.13 9.34
CA ALA A 20 12.78 9.57 9.46
C ALA A 20 13.32 10.01 10.83
N GLU A 21 14.31 10.89 10.83
CA GLU A 21 14.89 11.44 12.06
C GLU A 21 14.04 12.64 12.53
N VAL A 22 13.46 12.51 13.72
CA VAL A 22 12.74 13.60 14.41
C VAL A 22 13.71 14.32 15.32
N THR A 23 13.81 15.65 15.19
CA THR A 23 14.47 16.43 16.23
C THR A 23 13.51 16.69 17.39
N PRO A 24 13.92 16.41 18.65
CA PRO A 24 13.07 16.60 19.83
C PRO A 24 12.52 18.03 19.99
N ALA A 25 13.23 19.02 19.43
CA ALA A 25 12.87 20.43 19.54
C ALA A 25 11.69 20.86 18.65
N ARG A 26 11.35 20.10 17.59
CA ARG A 26 10.33 20.49 16.60
C ARG A 26 9.18 19.49 16.44
N ALA A 27 9.31 18.28 17.02
CA ALA A 27 8.34 17.18 16.87
C ALA A 27 7.97 16.89 15.40
N ARG A 28 8.86 17.19 14.46
CA ARG A 28 8.73 16.97 13.01
C ARG A 28 10.02 16.36 12.48
N SER A 29 9.89 15.53 11.45
CA SER A 29 11.03 14.99 10.72
C SER A 29 11.77 16.11 9.99
N GLU A 30 13.10 16.13 10.06
CA GLU A 30 13.95 17.10 9.33
C GLU A 30 14.84 16.43 8.27
N ARG A 31 14.99 15.11 8.35
CA ARG A 31 15.71 14.31 7.37
C ARG A 31 15.25 12.86 7.39
N LEU A 32 15.43 12.19 6.27
CA LEU A 32 15.50 10.73 6.20
C LEU A 32 16.95 10.31 6.37
N VAL A 33 17.14 9.18 7.02
CA VAL A 33 18.46 8.57 7.23
C VAL A 33 18.36 7.11 6.86
N LEU A 34 19.24 6.69 5.96
CA LEU A 34 19.47 5.28 5.68
C LEU A 34 20.57 4.81 6.64
N VAL A 35 20.26 3.77 7.41
CA VAL A 35 21.07 3.32 8.53
C VAL A 35 21.47 1.86 8.30
N SER A 36 22.74 1.53 8.48
CA SER A 36 23.22 0.14 8.46
C SER A 36 22.49 -0.70 9.51
N SER A 37 21.94 -1.83 9.10
CA SER A 37 21.17 -2.76 9.94
C SER A 37 21.99 -3.33 11.10
N VAL A 38 23.29 -3.55 10.87
CA VAL A 38 24.18 -4.18 11.84
C VAL A 38 24.90 -3.15 12.70
N SER A 39 25.40 -2.07 12.11
CA SER A 39 26.23 -1.09 12.84
C SER A 39 25.43 0.06 13.44
N GLY A 40 24.22 0.32 12.94
CA GLY A 40 23.42 1.49 13.32
C GLY A 40 24.00 2.82 12.82
N ILE A 41 25.00 2.78 11.93
CA ILE A 41 25.65 3.97 11.38
C ILE A 41 24.80 4.53 10.23
N ALA A 42 24.61 5.85 10.22
CA ALA A 42 24.00 6.55 9.10
C ALA A 42 24.90 6.46 7.86
N LEU A 43 24.39 5.87 6.79
CA LEU A 43 25.08 5.72 5.50
C LEU A 43 24.75 6.88 4.56
N HIS A 44 23.46 7.24 4.47
CA HIS A 44 22.95 8.33 3.64
C HIS A 44 21.91 9.16 4.38
N SER A 45 21.71 10.40 3.93
CA SER A 45 20.65 11.25 4.48
C SER A 45 20.05 12.17 3.42
N TYR A 46 18.75 12.39 3.50
CA TYR A 46 18.03 13.29 2.61
C TYR A 46 17.23 14.32 3.40
N PRO A 47 17.34 15.63 3.12
CA PRO A 47 16.61 16.66 3.84
C PRO A 47 15.12 16.62 3.47
N VAL A 48 14.25 16.56 4.47
CA VAL A 48 12.80 16.54 4.27
C VAL A 48 12.12 17.18 5.47
N THR A 49 10.92 17.72 5.29
CA THR A 49 10.17 18.29 6.40
C THR A 49 8.88 17.50 6.60
N ASP A 50 8.63 17.11 7.86
CA ASP A 50 7.32 16.61 8.30
C ASP A 50 6.84 15.36 7.56
N VAL A 51 7.74 14.40 7.35
CA VAL A 51 7.39 13.09 6.79
C VAL A 51 6.35 12.41 7.65
N ARG A 52 5.18 12.17 7.06
CA ARG A 52 4.04 11.52 7.69
C ARG A 52 4.11 10.02 7.54
N ARG A 53 4.56 9.53 6.39
CA ARG A 53 4.69 8.10 6.08
C ARG A 53 5.94 7.80 5.27
N LEU A 54 6.44 6.59 5.47
CA LEU A 54 7.56 6.00 4.75
C LEU A 54 7.21 4.57 4.40
N ARG A 55 7.48 4.18 3.15
CA ARG A 55 7.32 2.81 2.67
C ARG A 55 8.39 2.48 1.64
N SER A 56 8.80 1.21 1.62
CA SER A 56 9.47 0.66 0.44
C SER A 56 8.45 0.43 -0.64
N ILE A 57 8.80 0.79 -1.86
CA ILE A 57 8.01 0.59 -3.06
C ILE A 57 8.79 -0.28 -4.04
N VAL A 58 8.25 -0.46 -5.24
CA VAL A 58 8.94 -1.17 -6.33
C VAL A 58 10.20 -0.41 -6.74
N ASP A 59 11.10 -1.08 -7.44
CA ASP A 59 12.24 -0.45 -8.10
C ASP A 59 11.75 0.40 -9.28
N VAL A 60 11.77 1.73 -9.13
CA VAL A 60 11.25 2.69 -10.11
C VAL A 60 12.32 3.04 -11.13
N ASN A 61 13.61 2.99 -10.77
CA ASN A 61 14.71 3.38 -11.65
C ASN A 61 15.41 2.20 -12.35
N GLY A 62 15.05 0.97 -12.01
CA GLY A 62 15.57 -0.26 -12.60
C GLY A 62 16.98 -0.63 -12.13
N ASP A 63 17.43 -0.14 -10.97
CA ASP A 63 18.77 -0.41 -10.43
C ASP A 63 18.88 -1.73 -9.65
N GLY A 64 17.76 -2.45 -9.51
CA GLY A 64 17.63 -3.71 -8.77
C GLY A 64 17.32 -3.54 -7.29
N THR A 65 17.16 -2.30 -6.81
CA THR A 65 16.85 -1.96 -5.42
C THR A 65 15.43 -1.44 -5.30
N ARG A 66 14.71 -1.83 -4.25
CA ARG A 66 13.42 -1.22 -3.93
C ARG A 66 13.61 0.24 -3.54
N ASP A 67 12.81 1.11 -4.13
CA ASP A 67 12.84 2.53 -3.82
C ASP A 67 11.98 2.88 -2.61
N VAL A 68 12.00 4.15 -2.23
CA VAL A 68 11.27 4.66 -1.06
C VAL A 68 10.28 5.72 -1.46
N LEU A 69 9.05 5.55 -1.00
CA LEU A 69 8.03 6.59 -1.00
C LEU A 69 8.00 7.28 0.36
N ALA A 70 8.21 8.60 0.36
CA ALA A 70 8.11 9.45 1.54
C ALA A 70 7.00 10.49 1.37
N SER A 71 5.96 10.35 2.17
CA SER A 71 4.78 11.23 2.14
C SER A 71 4.98 12.43 3.05
N ALA A 72 4.99 13.62 2.47
CA ALA A 72 5.05 14.90 3.17
C ALA A 72 3.75 15.71 2.91
N PRO A 73 3.46 16.78 3.68
CA PRO A 73 2.14 17.43 3.66
C PRO A 73 1.68 18.00 2.31
N ALA A 74 2.59 18.23 1.36
CA ALA A 74 2.29 18.82 0.06
C ALA A 74 2.92 18.04 -1.11
N VAL A 75 3.73 17.02 -0.82
CA VAL A 75 4.51 16.33 -1.84
C VAL A 75 4.71 14.88 -1.45
N GLU A 76 4.63 14.01 -2.44
CA GLU A 76 5.12 12.63 -2.36
C GLU A 76 6.50 12.58 -3.01
N LEU A 77 7.48 12.02 -2.31
CA LEU A 77 8.86 11.91 -2.78
C LEU A 77 9.17 10.44 -3.06
N VAL A 78 9.65 10.17 -4.27
CA VAL A 78 10.21 8.88 -4.67
C VAL A 78 11.73 9.02 -4.61
N LEU A 79 12.36 8.28 -3.71
CA LEU A 79 13.78 8.32 -3.45
C LEU A 79 14.41 6.97 -3.74
N SER A 80 15.63 6.96 -4.26
CA SER A 80 16.35 5.71 -4.47
C SER A 80 16.59 4.98 -3.14
N GLY A 81 16.27 3.70 -3.10
CA GLY A 81 16.60 2.86 -1.95
C GLY A 81 18.10 2.57 -1.82
N ALA A 82 18.90 2.92 -2.82
CA ALA A 82 20.34 2.69 -2.83
C ALA A 82 21.14 3.84 -2.19
N ASP A 83 20.64 5.09 -2.22
CA ASP A 83 21.41 6.24 -1.71
C ASP A 83 20.55 7.42 -1.23
N LEU A 84 19.21 7.27 -1.19
CA LEU A 84 18.23 8.33 -0.92
C LEU A 84 18.26 9.51 -1.92
N SER A 85 18.87 9.36 -3.10
CA SER A 85 18.79 10.37 -4.15
C SER A 85 17.34 10.53 -4.62
N LEU A 86 16.93 11.75 -4.96
CA LEU A 86 15.59 12.02 -5.45
C LEU A 86 15.43 11.48 -6.87
N ILE A 87 14.49 10.55 -7.05
CA ILE A 87 14.07 10.04 -8.36
C ILE A 87 12.96 10.94 -8.92
N GLN A 88 11.90 11.16 -8.13
CA GLN A 88 10.79 12.00 -8.54
C GLN A 88 10.07 12.67 -7.36
N SER A 89 9.44 13.81 -7.62
CA SER A 89 8.51 14.45 -6.70
C SER A 89 7.16 14.73 -7.36
N VAL A 90 6.08 14.46 -6.62
CA VAL A 90 4.70 14.69 -7.08
C VAL A 90 4.02 15.69 -6.15
N ASP A 91 3.59 16.82 -6.71
CA ASP A 91 2.81 17.82 -5.98
C ASP A 91 1.36 17.33 -5.81
N VAL A 92 1.02 16.96 -4.57
CA VAL A 92 -0.30 16.42 -4.22
C VAL A 92 -1.30 17.50 -3.81
N LEU A 93 -0.92 18.78 -3.78
CA LEU A 93 -1.88 19.87 -3.56
C LEU A 93 -2.84 20.02 -4.75
N THR A 94 -2.43 19.56 -5.93
CA THR A 94 -3.29 19.47 -7.11
C THR A 94 -4.45 18.49 -6.92
N LEU A 95 -4.36 17.57 -5.96
CA LEU A 95 -5.35 16.53 -5.69
C LEU A 95 -6.43 16.94 -4.66
N THR A 96 -6.60 18.24 -4.40
CA THR A 96 -7.49 18.80 -3.35
C THR A 96 -7.01 18.56 -1.92
N LYS A 97 -6.52 17.35 -1.61
CA LYS A 97 -5.94 16.95 -0.32
C LYS A 97 -4.87 15.88 -0.56
N PRO A 98 -3.79 15.84 0.25
CA PRO A 98 -2.85 14.72 0.23
C PRO A 98 -3.55 13.38 0.47
N PRO A 99 -3.20 12.31 -0.26
CA PRO A 99 -3.84 11.02 -0.08
C PRO A 99 -3.64 10.46 1.33
N ASN A 100 -4.72 9.87 1.85
CA ASN A 100 -4.75 9.12 3.10
C ASN A 100 -4.14 7.74 2.94
N ALA A 101 -3.90 7.26 1.72
CA ALA A 101 -3.12 6.06 1.41
C ALA A 101 -2.39 6.25 0.09
N THR A 102 -1.13 5.83 0.02
CA THR A 102 -0.31 5.92 -1.18
C THR A 102 0.53 4.67 -1.39
N ASP A 103 0.67 4.30 -2.66
CA ASP A 103 1.62 3.31 -3.15
C ASP A 103 2.14 3.74 -4.54
N VAL A 104 3.22 3.12 -5.02
CA VAL A 104 3.73 3.31 -6.38
C VAL A 104 3.77 1.97 -7.08
N ALA A 105 3.22 1.92 -8.30
CA ALA A 105 3.22 0.72 -9.11
C ALA A 105 3.37 1.04 -10.60
N GLU A 106 3.83 0.06 -11.36
CA GLU A 106 3.86 0.12 -12.81
C GLU A 106 2.45 -0.16 -13.37
N ILE A 107 1.91 0.80 -14.12
CA ILE A 107 0.59 0.77 -14.74
C ILE A 107 0.76 1.10 -16.22
N ASP A 108 0.44 0.15 -17.10
CA ASP A 108 0.46 0.33 -18.56
C ASP A 108 1.84 0.82 -19.08
N GLY A 109 2.92 0.26 -18.51
CA GLY A 109 4.31 0.58 -18.86
C GLY A 109 4.88 1.85 -18.23
N GLU A 110 4.18 2.46 -17.27
CA GLU A 110 4.62 3.68 -16.59
C GLU A 110 4.44 3.55 -15.07
N PHE A 111 5.42 4.00 -14.29
CA PHE A 111 5.25 4.11 -12.84
C PHE A 111 4.28 5.22 -12.48
N CYS A 112 3.30 4.88 -11.66
CA CYS A 112 2.25 5.78 -11.23
C CYS A 112 2.16 5.79 -9.69
N LEU A 113 1.91 6.97 -9.14
CA LEU A 113 1.47 7.12 -7.76
C LEU A 113 -0.02 6.77 -7.70
N LEU A 114 -0.36 5.77 -6.91
CA LEU A 114 -1.74 5.42 -6.57
C LEU A 114 -2.09 6.06 -5.24
N GLY A 115 -3.22 6.76 -5.17
CA GLY A 115 -3.62 7.53 -3.98
C GLY A 115 -5.09 7.32 -3.63
N TRP A 116 -5.37 7.07 -2.35
CA TRP A 116 -6.72 7.13 -1.80
C TRP A 116 -6.96 8.43 -1.05
N ILE A 117 -8.05 9.14 -1.33
CA ILE A 117 -8.37 10.45 -0.76
C ILE A 117 -9.79 10.43 -0.20
N ASP A 118 -9.92 10.73 1.09
CA ASP A 118 -11.21 11.00 1.73
C ASP A 118 -11.46 12.51 1.80
N LEU A 119 -12.59 12.94 1.25
CA LEU A 119 -13.09 14.30 1.28
C LEU A 119 -14.38 14.35 2.12
N HIS A 120 -14.46 15.33 3.03
CA HIS A 120 -15.66 15.56 3.83
C HIS A 120 -16.20 16.97 3.59
N CYS A 121 -17.44 17.05 3.13
CA CYS A 121 -18.16 18.31 3.03
C CYS A 121 -18.88 18.60 4.36
N TYR A 122 -18.34 19.50 5.18
CA TYR A 122 -18.92 19.85 6.49
C TYR A 122 -20.33 20.47 6.41
N GLU A 123 -20.67 21.10 5.28
CA GLU A 123 -21.99 21.72 5.11
C GLU A 123 -23.09 20.68 4.87
N THR A 124 -22.82 19.71 3.98
CA THR A 124 -23.81 18.67 3.61
C THR A 124 -23.67 17.40 4.44
N HIS A 125 -22.58 17.26 5.21
CA HIS A 125 -22.17 16.02 5.88
C HIS A 125 -22.04 14.85 4.91
N GLU A 126 -21.66 15.14 3.67
CA GLU A 126 -21.40 14.13 2.64
C GLU A 126 -19.91 13.81 2.59
N TYR A 127 -19.60 12.52 2.45
CA TYR A 127 -18.27 12.02 2.22
C TYR A 127 -18.14 11.66 0.74
N GLU A 128 -17.01 12.04 0.15
CA GLU A 128 -16.59 11.59 -1.18
C GLU A 128 -15.24 10.91 -1.03
N GLU A 129 -15.12 9.78 -1.68
CA GLU A 129 -13.98 8.89 -1.64
C GLU A 129 -13.40 8.81 -3.05
N ARG A 130 -12.07 9.02 -3.16
CA ARG A 130 -11.39 9.11 -4.46
C ARG A 130 -10.17 8.21 -4.52
N LEU A 131 -10.13 7.35 -5.53
CA LEU A 131 -8.92 6.67 -5.97
C LEU A 131 -8.35 7.43 -7.16
N VAL A 132 -7.07 7.80 -7.08
CA VAL A 132 -6.36 8.52 -8.13
C VAL A 132 -5.13 7.75 -8.60
N CYS A 133 -4.84 7.88 -9.88
CA CYS A 133 -3.60 7.43 -10.49
C CYS A 133 -2.90 8.61 -11.14
N VAL A 134 -1.71 8.93 -10.67
CA VAL A 134 -0.89 10.06 -11.14
C VAL A 134 0.37 9.51 -11.78
N SER A 135 0.60 9.88 -13.03
CA SER A 135 1.84 9.57 -13.75
C SER A 135 3.04 10.13 -12.99
N LEU A 136 4.05 9.31 -12.72
CA LEU A 136 5.30 9.83 -12.17
C LEU A 136 6.13 10.55 -13.23
N GLU A 137 6.02 10.23 -14.53
CA GLU A 137 6.83 10.91 -15.56
C GLU A 137 6.35 12.35 -15.81
N SER A 138 5.05 12.55 -15.98
CA SER A 138 4.46 13.85 -16.32
C SER A 138 3.89 14.61 -15.12
N SER A 139 3.76 13.95 -13.96
CA SER A 139 3.07 14.49 -12.77
C SER A 139 1.63 14.93 -13.06
N THR A 140 0.94 14.24 -13.98
CA THR A 140 -0.46 14.49 -14.32
C THR A 140 -1.38 13.35 -13.92
N LEU A 141 -2.61 13.69 -13.54
CA LEU A 141 -3.67 12.70 -13.29
C LEU A 141 -3.96 11.90 -14.57
N ARG A 142 -3.82 10.57 -14.50
CA ARG A 142 -4.20 9.66 -15.60
C ARG A 142 -5.68 9.33 -15.56
N TRP A 143 -6.17 8.97 -14.38
CA TRP A 143 -7.57 8.70 -14.13
C TRP A 143 -7.91 8.89 -12.65
N GLU A 144 -9.20 9.07 -12.40
CA GLU A 144 -9.78 9.13 -11.07
C GLU A 144 -11.06 8.30 -11.05
N TYR A 145 -11.31 7.68 -9.89
CA TYR A 145 -12.57 7.09 -9.54
C TYR A 145 -13.10 7.80 -8.31
N SER A 146 -14.36 8.22 -8.34
CA SER A 146 -15.05 8.81 -7.19
C SER A 146 -16.28 8.00 -6.86
N GLU A 147 -16.51 7.75 -5.57
CA GLU A 147 -17.78 7.25 -5.07
C GLU A 147 -18.26 8.03 -3.85
N ARG A 148 -19.56 7.87 -3.54
CA ARG A 148 -20.12 8.45 -2.35
C ARG A 148 -19.61 7.66 -1.15
N GLY A 149 -18.74 8.29 -0.37
CA GLY A 149 -18.18 7.70 0.83
C GLY A 149 -19.21 7.54 1.94
N SER A 150 -18.87 6.66 2.88
CA SER A 150 -19.71 6.38 4.05
C SER A 150 -19.13 6.87 5.36
N ASP A 151 -17.81 7.06 5.43
CA ASP A 151 -17.07 7.74 6.51
C ASP A 151 -15.59 7.93 6.10
N SER A 152 -14.81 8.74 6.82
CA SER A 152 -13.36 8.84 6.55
C SER A 152 -12.63 7.58 7.02
N SER A 153 -12.05 6.80 6.12
CA SER A 153 -11.17 5.70 6.49
C SER A 153 -9.70 6.13 6.32
N ASP A 154 -9.13 6.72 7.38
CA ASP A 154 -7.68 7.00 7.47
C ASP A 154 -6.80 5.73 7.41
N SER A 155 -7.43 4.56 7.27
CA SER A 155 -6.82 3.22 7.26
C SER A 155 -6.92 2.51 5.90
N ALA A 156 -7.37 3.18 4.83
CA ALA A 156 -7.32 2.59 3.50
C ALA A 156 -5.89 2.15 3.14
N VAL A 157 -5.78 1.03 2.42
CA VAL A 157 -4.51 0.53 1.87
C VAL A 157 -4.71 0.35 0.37
N VAL A 158 -3.74 0.81 -0.41
CA VAL A 158 -3.74 0.70 -1.88
C VAL A 158 -2.53 -0.12 -2.29
N THR A 159 -2.72 -1.05 -3.23
CA THR A 159 -1.65 -1.80 -3.88
C THR A 159 -2.11 -2.26 -5.27
N THR A 160 -1.35 -3.12 -5.94
CA THR A 160 -1.74 -3.72 -7.23
C THR A 160 -1.98 -5.23 -7.11
N CYS A 161 -2.75 -5.76 -8.04
CA CYS A 161 -2.90 -7.20 -8.29
C CYS A 161 -2.51 -7.52 -9.75
N GLY A 162 -2.71 -8.76 -10.14
CA GLY A 162 -2.63 -9.15 -11.55
C GLY A 162 -3.65 -8.40 -12.42
N ASP A 163 -3.57 -8.66 -13.72
CA ASP A 163 -4.55 -8.21 -14.71
C ASP A 163 -5.82 -9.08 -14.60
N VAL A 164 -6.84 -8.57 -13.91
CA VAL A 164 -8.08 -9.29 -13.58
C VAL A 164 -9.08 -9.22 -14.73
N ASP A 165 -9.14 -8.10 -15.45
CA ASP A 165 -10.06 -7.93 -16.59
C ASP A 165 -9.48 -8.37 -17.95
N GLY A 166 -8.19 -8.69 -18.00
CA GLY A 166 -7.49 -9.24 -19.17
C GLY A 166 -7.14 -8.18 -20.21
N ASP A 167 -7.01 -6.91 -19.82
CA ASP A 167 -6.73 -5.80 -20.72
C ASP A 167 -5.23 -5.52 -20.95
N GLY A 168 -4.36 -6.31 -20.31
CA GLY A 168 -2.91 -6.23 -20.37
C GLY A 168 -2.29 -5.26 -19.36
N VAL A 169 -3.08 -4.66 -18.46
CA VAL A 169 -2.62 -3.75 -17.39
C VAL A 169 -2.91 -4.38 -16.04
N ARG A 170 -1.96 -4.28 -15.11
CA ARG A 170 -2.20 -4.71 -13.72
C ARG A 170 -3.30 -3.87 -13.08
N ASP A 171 -4.19 -4.53 -12.36
CA ASP A 171 -5.27 -3.86 -11.65
C ASP A 171 -4.86 -3.38 -10.25
N VAL A 172 -5.70 -2.55 -9.65
CA VAL A 172 -5.46 -1.87 -8.37
C VAL A 172 -6.37 -2.47 -7.30
N LEU A 173 -5.76 -2.85 -6.17
CA LEU A 173 -6.47 -3.29 -4.98
C LEU A 173 -6.58 -2.16 -3.98
N VAL A 174 -7.78 -1.96 -3.43
CA VAL A 174 -8.03 -1.05 -2.31
C VAL A 174 -8.68 -1.82 -1.17
N GLY A 175 -8.02 -1.84 -0.01
CA GLY A 175 -8.55 -2.40 1.22
C GLY A 175 -9.48 -1.42 1.94
N TRP A 176 -10.70 -1.87 2.29
CA TRP A 176 -11.74 -1.04 2.91
C TRP A 176 -12.19 -1.56 4.29
N PRO A 177 -11.56 -1.11 5.40
CA PRO A 177 -11.80 -1.70 6.71
C PRO A 177 -13.10 -1.31 7.43
N LEU A 178 -13.91 -0.35 6.94
CA LEU A 178 -14.98 0.23 7.78
C LEU A 178 -16.44 0.04 7.29
N PHE A 179 -17.20 -0.54 8.22
CA PHE A 179 -18.63 -0.47 8.56
C PHE A 179 -19.73 -0.79 7.54
N LEU A 180 -19.52 -0.72 6.23
CA LEU A 180 -20.59 -1.09 5.29
C LEU A 180 -20.20 -2.14 4.24
N SER A 181 -18.92 -2.48 4.11
CA SER A 181 -18.48 -3.38 3.03
C SER A 181 -17.59 -4.54 3.45
N ASP A 182 -16.76 -4.41 4.51
CA ASP A 182 -15.77 -5.44 4.92
C ASP A 182 -15.14 -6.12 3.68
N ALA A 183 -14.57 -5.29 2.79
CA ALA A 183 -14.29 -5.68 1.43
C ALA A 183 -12.91 -5.22 0.94
N VAL A 184 -12.44 -5.91 -0.08
CA VAL A 184 -11.36 -5.46 -0.96
C VAL A 184 -11.99 -5.08 -2.29
N HIS A 185 -11.68 -3.88 -2.78
CA HIS A 185 -12.14 -3.39 -4.07
C HIS A 185 -11.04 -3.64 -5.11
N VAL A 186 -11.44 -4.13 -6.29
CA VAL A 186 -10.57 -4.30 -7.45
C VAL A 186 -10.95 -3.27 -8.49
N HIS A 187 -10.02 -2.41 -8.87
CA HIS A 187 -10.20 -1.36 -9.87
C HIS A 187 -9.28 -1.60 -11.07
N SER A 188 -9.78 -1.33 -12.28
CA SER A 188 -8.99 -1.42 -13.51
C SER A 188 -7.79 -0.48 -13.42
N GLY A 189 -6.58 -1.00 -13.60
CA GLY A 189 -5.38 -0.16 -13.62
C GLY A 189 -5.36 0.80 -14.81
N ARG A 190 -6.05 0.45 -15.91
CA ARG A 190 -6.09 1.26 -17.13
C ARG A 190 -6.93 2.52 -16.98
N ASN A 191 -8.05 2.46 -16.27
CA ASN A 191 -9.04 3.54 -16.25
C ASN A 191 -9.70 3.81 -14.88
N GLY A 192 -9.33 3.09 -13.83
CA GLY A 192 -9.87 3.24 -12.47
C GLY A 192 -11.27 2.66 -12.25
N ALA A 193 -11.90 2.09 -13.29
CA ALA A 193 -13.24 1.53 -13.18
C ALA A 193 -13.24 0.38 -12.18
N LEU A 194 -14.18 0.41 -11.25
CA LEU A 194 -14.39 -0.70 -10.34
C LEU A 194 -14.80 -1.97 -11.10
N LEU A 195 -14.03 -3.04 -10.91
CA LEU A 195 -14.21 -4.34 -11.54
C LEU A 195 -14.93 -5.34 -10.62
N ARG A 196 -14.57 -5.36 -9.33
CA ARG A 196 -15.07 -6.37 -8.38
C ARG A 196 -15.04 -5.89 -6.93
N TYR A 197 -15.96 -6.44 -6.14
CA TYR A 197 -15.95 -6.38 -4.69
C TYR A 197 -15.71 -7.77 -4.12
N ASP A 198 -14.66 -7.92 -3.34
CA ASP A 198 -14.36 -9.16 -2.63
C ASP A 198 -14.79 -9.01 -1.18
N GLN A 199 -15.94 -9.58 -0.87
CA GLN A 199 -16.51 -9.57 0.47
C GLN A 199 -15.91 -10.65 1.34
N ARG A 200 -15.91 -10.40 2.65
CA ARG A 200 -15.55 -11.40 3.65
C ARG A 200 -16.33 -12.72 3.46
N PRO A 201 -15.67 -13.90 3.51
CA PRO A 201 -16.35 -15.19 3.51
C PRO A 201 -17.26 -15.33 4.74
N PHE A 202 -18.53 -15.63 4.53
CA PHE A 202 -19.53 -15.70 5.60
C PHE A 202 -19.25 -16.82 6.61
N ASP A 203 -18.71 -16.53 7.80
CA ASP A 203 -18.79 -17.43 8.97
C ASP A 203 -18.72 -16.78 10.38
N HIS A 204 -18.53 -15.46 10.54
CA HIS A 204 -18.45 -14.83 11.87
C HIS A 204 -19.31 -13.57 12.01
N TYR A 205 -20.30 -13.61 12.90
CA TYR A 205 -21.10 -12.45 13.31
C TYR A 205 -20.26 -11.50 14.20
N GLY A 206 -20.13 -10.23 13.81
CA GLY A 206 -19.48 -9.17 14.59
C GLY A 206 -18.85 -8.09 13.68
N LEU A 207 -18.46 -6.95 14.26
CA LEU A 207 -17.64 -5.97 13.54
C LEU A 207 -16.31 -6.65 13.17
N ALA A 208 -16.08 -6.82 11.88
CA ALA A 208 -14.83 -7.32 11.36
C ALA A 208 -14.10 -6.21 10.62
N HIS A 209 -12.81 -6.42 10.42
CA HIS A 209 -11.90 -5.50 9.76
C HIS A 209 -11.26 -6.25 8.58
N PHE A 210 -12.09 -6.90 7.76
CA PHE A 210 -11.63 -7.54 6.52
C PHE A 210 -11.17 -6.46 5.55
N GLY A 211 -10.04 -6.67 4.87
CA GLY A 211 -9.51 -5.65 3.96
C GLY A 211 -8.76 -4.51 4.66
N THR A 212 -8.41 -4.64 5.94
CA THR A 212 -7.59 -3.60 6.63
C THR A 212 -6.21 -3.50 6.05
N ASP A 213 -5.61 -4.65 5.77
CA ASP A 213 -4.36 -4.75 5.05
C ASP A 213 -4.57 -5.67 3.85
N VAL A 214 -3.92 -5.31 2.75
CA VAL A 214 -3.87 -6.09 1.52
C VAL A 214 -2.43 -6.19 1.06
N ALA A 215 -2.05 -7.34 0.52
CA ALA A 215 -0.73 -7.57 -0.05
C ALA A 215 -0.86 -8.38 -1.33
N SER A 216 -0.21 -7.92 -2.39
CA SER A 216 -0.05 -8.69 -3.63
C SER A 216 0.74 -9.97 -3.39
N LEU A 217 0.35 -11.05 -4.07
CA LEU A 217 1.03 -12.33 -4.11
C LEU A 217 1.24 -12.73 -5.57
N PRO A 218 2.31 -13.48 -5.90
CA PRO A 218 2.37 -14.14 -7.20
C PRO A 218 1.20 -15.10 -7.36
N ASP A 219 0.87 -15.47 -8.60
CA ASP A 219 -0.10 -16.53 -8.93
C ASP A 219 0.18 -17.83 -8.14
N VAL A 220 -0.62 -18.10 -7.10
CA VAL A 220 -0.47 -19.24 -6.18
C VAL A 220 -1.30 -20.42 -6.66
N ASP A 221 -2.45 -20.19 -7.29
CA ASP A 221 -3.35 -21.24 -7.76
C ASP A 221 -3.08 -21.72 -9.21
N GLY A 222 -2.22 -21.01 -9.94
CA GLY A 222 -1.75 -21.33 -11.28
C GLY A 222 -2.73 -20.92 -12.39
N ASP A 223 -3.61 -19.95 -12.14
CA ASP A 223 -4.64 -19.53 -13.09
C ASP A 223 -4.22 -18.40 -14.06
N GLY A 224 -2.98 -17.93 -13.90
CA GLY A 224 -2.33 -16.92 -14.73
C GLY A 224 -2.54 -15.47 -14.26
N VAL A 225 -3.20 -15.24 -13.13
CA VAL A 225 -3.38 -13.90 -12.53
C VAL A 225 -2.78 -13.90 -11.12
N ASP A 226 -2.02 -12.86 -10.80
CA ASP A 226 -1.44 -12.71 -9.46
C ASP A 226 -2.53 -12.60 -8.37
N ASP A 227 -2.33 -13.34 -7.28
CA ASP A 227 -3.24 -13.43 -6.15
C ASP A 227 -3.03 -12.33 -5.11
N TYR A 228 -3.79 -12.35 -4.02
CA TYR A 228 -3.55 -11.43 -2.91
C TYR A 228 -3.87 -12.05 -1.54
N ALA A 229 -3.24 -11.50 -0.52
CA ALA A 229 -3.56 -11.76 0.87
C ALA A 229 -4.31 -10.57 1.47
N THR A 230 -5.24 -10.85 2.39
CA THR A 230 -5.91 -9.81 3.17
C THR A 230 -6.13 -10.21 4.62
N SER A 231 -6.05 -9.24 5.53
CA SER A 231 -6.33 -9.44 6.94
C SER A 231 -7.82 -9.45 7.24
N ASP A 232 -8.21 -10.25 8.23
CA ASP A 232 -9.54 -10.26 8.84
C ASP A 232 -9.37 -10.24 10.36
N VAL A 233 -9.51 -9.05 10.94
CA VAL A 233 -9.42 -8.85 12.39
C VAL A 233 -10.82 -8.66 12.95
N GLN A 234 -11.31 -9.62 13.74
CA GLN A 234 -12.59 -9.45 14.43
C GLN A 234 -12.42 -8.50 15.62
N GLN A 235 -13.31 -7.51 15.76
CA GLN A 235 -13.31 -6.63 16.92
C GLN A 235 -13.83 -7.38 18.16
N GLY A 236 -12.95 -7.56 19.16
CA GLY A 236 -13.26 -8.16 20.46
C GLY A 236 -12.50 -9.47 20.77
N ASN A 237 -12.42 -9.83 22.04
CA ASN A 237 -11.62 -10.97 22.57
C ASN A 237 -12.06 -12.39 22.13
N GLN A 238 -12.99 -12.53 21.17
CA GLN A 238 -13.68 -13.79 20.92
C GLN A 238 -13.10 -14.60 19.74
N SER A 239 -12.31 -13.98 18.84
CA SER A 239 -11.67 -14.71 17.73
C SER A 239 -10.26 -14.19 17.43
N PRO A 240 -9.28 -15.07 17.20
CA PRO A 240 -7.98 -14.65 16.68
C PRO A 240 -8.13 -14.09 15.26
N GLY A 241 -7.37 -13.03 14.95
CA GLY A 241 -7.29 -12.49 13.59
C GLY A 241 -6.84 -13.57 12.59
N ARG A 242 -7.28 -13.41 11.35
CA ARG A 242 -6.98 -14.31 10.24
C ARG A 242 -6.33 -13.56 9.09
N VAL A 243 -5.64 -14.32 8.25
CA VAL A 243 -5.17 -13.90 6.94
C VAL A 243 -5.82 -14.83 5.93
N HIS A 244 -6.46 -14.25 4.92
CA HIS A 244 -7.05 -14.95 3.79
C HIS A 244 -6.13 -14.81 2.59
N PHE A 245 -5.90 -15.92 1.90
CA PHE A 245 -5.30 -15.97 0.57
C PHE A 245 -6.45 -16.03 -0.43
N VAL A 246 -6.47 -15.12 -1.39
CA VAL A 246 -7.60 -14.90 -2.27
C VAL A 246 -7.12 -14.87 -3.71
N SER A 247 -7.82 -15.62 -4.58
CA SER A 247 -7.56 -15.66 -6.01
C SER A 247 -7.74 -14.27 -6.60
N GLY A 248 -6.70 -13.73 -7.24
CA GLY A 248 -6.76 -12.42 -7.87
C GLY A 248 -7.81 -12.38 -8.97
N LYS A 249 -7.90 -13.45 -9.76
CA LYS A 249 -8.84 -13.60 -10.88
C LYS A 249 -10.30 -13.72 -10.47
N THR A 250 -10.58 -14.44 -9.38
CA THR A 250 -11.96 -14.83 -9.05
C THR A 250 -12.51 -14.23 -7.76
N GLY A 251 -11.65 -13.74 -6.87
CA GLY A 251 -12.04 -13.33 -5.51
C GLY A 251 -12.30 -14.52 -4.59
N ALA A 252 -12.08 -15.76 -5.05
CA ALA A 252 -12.30 -16.95 -4.25
C ALA A 252 -11.20 -17.12 -3.21
N VAL A 253 -11.56 -17.43 -1.96
CA VAL A 253 -10.57 -17.75 -0.93
C VAL A 253 -9.93 -19.10 -1.22
N LEU A 254 -8.60 -19.07 -1.38
CA LEU A 254 -7.74 -20.22 -1.66
C LEU A 254 -7.33 -20.96 -0.37
N ASP A 255 -6.92 -20.19 0.65
CA ASP A 255 -6.59 -20.71 1.97
C ASP A 255 -6.81 -19.62 3.04
N SER A 256 -6.82 -19.99 4.31
CA SER A 256 -6.93 -19.04 5.42
C SER A 256 -6.20 -19.54 6.66
N PHE A 257 -5.44 -18.65 7.29
CA PHE A 257 -4.66 -18.97 8.49
C PHE A 257 -5.07 -18.04 9.64
N GLY A 258 -5.27 -18.59 10.83
CA GLY A 258 -5.44 -17.84 12.07
C GLY A 258 -4.42 -18.26 13.12
N ALA A 259 -4.39 -17.58 14.26
CA ALA A 259 -3.39 -17.78 15.33
C ALA A 259 -3.28 -19.21 15.94
N VAL A 260 -4.12 -20.17 15.52
CA VAL A 260 -4.18 -21.54 16.10
C VAL A 260 -3.71 -22.63 15.13
N ARG A 261 -2.82 -22.34 14.16
CA ARG A 261 -2.24 -23.42 13.32
C ARG A 261 -0.74 -23.40 13.07
N LEU A 262 0.05 -22.79 13.94
CA LEU A 262 1.51 -22.97 13.94
C LEU A 262 1.97 -24.33 14.53
N MET A 263 1.07 -25.20 15.00
CA MET A 263 1.43 -26.46 15.66
C MET A 263 1.09 -27.77 14.90
N SER A 264 0.71 -27.76 13.61
CA SER A 264 0.34 -29.03 12.95
C SER A 264 0.73 -29.26 11.49
N ARG A 265 1.62 -28.47 10.89
CA ARG A 265 2.26 -28.88 9.62
C ARG A 265 3.73 -29.19 9.87
N GLY A 266 4.01 -30.48 10.02
CA GLY A 266 5.36 -31.01 10.03
C GLY A 266 6.10 -30.58 8.76
N LEU A 267 7.32 -30.11 8.97
CA LEU A 267 8.30 -29.75 7.94
C LEU A 267 8.42 -30.88 6.91
N ALA A 268 7.98 -30.60 5.68
CA ALA A 268 8.38 -31.36 4.49
C ALA A 268 8.36 -30.42 3.29
N TRP A 269 9.42 -29.62 3.18
CA TRP A 269 9.91 -29.09 1.90
C TRP A 269 11.37 -29.52 1.81
N LEU A 270 11.65 -30.43 0.88
CA LEU A 270 12.97 -30.71 0.31
C LEU A 270 12.93 -30.26 -1.14
#